data_AF-A0A1J5BYB6-F1
#
_entry.id   AF-A0A1J5BYB6-F1
#
_cell.length_a   1.000
_cell.length_b   1.000
_cell.length_c   1.000
_cell.angle_alpha   90.00
_cell.angle_beta   90.00
_cell.angle_gamma   90.00
#
_symmetry.space_group_name_H-M   'P 1'
#
loop_
_entity.id
_entity.type
_entity.pdbx_description
1 polymer ?
#
loop_
_entity_poly.entity_id
_entity_poly.type
_entity_poly.pdbx_seq_one_letter_code
_entity_poly.pdbx_strand_id
1 'polypeptide(L)' 'MPEQPGGFSYTVSAEQLQAFARLTDVERLQWVEDARLFTLLGRTPHTAELQERLRRGERIGQASS' A
#
# COMPACT_ATOMS: atom_id res chain seq x y z
N MET A 1 21.87 -5.66 -6.21
CA MET A 1 21.43 -5.35 -4.83
C MET A 1 20.70 -6.58 -4.33
N PRO A 2 21.10 -7.24 -3.23
CA PRO A 2 20.39 -8.42 -2.75
C PRO A 2 19.00 -8.00 -2.26
N GLU A 3 17.97 -8.72 -2.69
CA GLU A 3 16.59 -8.47 -2.26
C GLU A 3 16.46 -8.75 -0.76
N GLN A 4 15.93 -7.79 -0.01
CA GLN A 4 15.67 -7.98 1.42
C GLN A 4 14.52 -8.99 1.59
N PRO A 5 14.64 -9.97 2.50
CA PRO A 5 13.57 -10.93 2.74
C PRO A 5 12.33 -10.19 3.28
N GLY A 6 11.21 -10.30 2.57
CA GLY A 6 9.93 -9.66 2.92
C GLY A 6 9.55 -8.43 2.09
N GLY A 7 10.35 -8.05 1.09
CA GLY A 7 9.98 -7.01 0.14
C GLY A 7 9.10 -7.55 -0.99
N PHE A 8 8.18 -6.70 -1.47
CA PHE A 8 7.53 -6.93 -2.76
C PHE A 8 8.15 -6.00 -3.80
N SER A 9 8.50 -6.55 -4.96
CA SER A 9 9.02 -5.77 -6.08
C SER A 9 8.04 -5.85 -7.25
N TYR A 10 7.69 -4.70 -7.82
CA TYR A 10 6.80 -4.60 -8.96
C TYR A 10 7.36 -3.59 -9.95
N THR A 11 7.26 -3.89 -11.24
CA THR A 11 7.63 -2.97 -12.32
C THR A 11 6.36 -2.35 -12.90
N VAL A 12 6.39 -1.04 -13.13
CA VAL A 12 5.32 -0.29 -13.79
C VAL A 12 5.79 0.09 -15.19
N SER A 13 4.99 -0.19 -16.20
CA SER A 13 5.31 0.13 -17.60
C SER A 13 5.16 1.62 -17.88
N ALA A 14 5.80 2.10 -18.96
CA ALA A 14 5.68 3.49 -19.39
C ALA A 14 4.23 3.84 -19.77
N GLU A 15 3.50 2.90 -20.36
CA GLU A 15 2.09 3.06 -20.75
C GLU A 15 1.20 3.22 -19.52
N GLN A 16 1.46 2.47 -18.45
CA GLN A 16 0.73 2.57 -17.18
C GLN A 16 0.97 3.94 -16.52
N LEU A 17 2.22 4.42 -16.52
CA LEU A 17 2.55 5.75 -16.01
C LEU A 17 1.83 6.86 -16.82
N GLN A 18 1.82 6.75 -18.15
CA GLN A 18 1.12 7.70 -19.00
C GLN A 18 -0.40 7.65 -18.79
N ALA A 19 -0.98 6.46 -18.58
CA ALA A 19 -2.40 6.33 -18.29
C ALA A 19 -2.78 7.03 -16.98
N PHE A 20 -1.97 6.84 -15.92
CA PHE A 20 -2.17 7.53 -14.65
C PHE A 20 -2.00 9.06 -14.77
N ALA A 21 -1.01 9.50 -15.55
CA ALA A 21 -0.75 10.93 -15.76
C ALA A 21 -1.93 11.67 -16.41
N ARG A 22 -2.73 10.98 -17.23
CA ARG A 22 -3.92 11.54 -17.90
C ARG A 22 -5.14 11.70 -16.99
N LEU A 23 -5.14 11.09 -15.81
CA LEU A 23 -6.25 11.21 -14.86
C LEU A 23 -6.31 12.64 -14.29
N THR A 24 -7.53 13.15 -14.16
CA THR A 24 -7.84 14.33 -13.35
C THR A 24 -7.57 14.07 -11.86
N ASP A 25 -7.47 15.13 -11.06
CA ASP A 25 -7.23 14.98 -9.63
C ASP A 25 -8.33 14.17 -8.92
N VAL A 26 -9.59 14.32 -9.33
CA VAL A 26 -10.72 13.54 -8.79
C VAL A 26 -10.59 12.06 -9.13
N GLU A 27 -10.22 11.73 -10.37
CA GLU A 27 -10.01 10.35 -10.80
C GLU A 27 -8.81 9.71 -10.09
N ARG A 28 -7.76 10.50 -9.80
CA ARG A 28 -6.64 10.03 -8.98
C ARG A 28 -7.07 9.72 -7.55
N LEU A 29 -7.91 10.57 -6.95
CA LEU A 29 -8.47 10.31 -5.63
C LEU A 29 -9.34 9.04 -5.63
N GLN A 30 -10.15 8.83 -6.67
CA GLN A 30 -10.91 7.59 -6.82
C GLN A 30 -9.99 6.38 -6.94
N TRP A 31 -8.93 6.46 -7.76
CA TRP A 31 -7.95 5.40 -7.90
C TRP A 31 -7.28 5.03 -6.56
N VAL A 32 -6.94 6.03 -5.74
CA VAL A 32 -6.38 5.80 -4.39
C VAL A 32 -7.38 5.07 -3.51
N GLU A 33 -8.66 5.44 -3.57
CA GLU A 33 -9.68 4.78 -2.74
C GLU A 33 -9.97 3.35 -3.20
N ASP A 34 -10.01 3.10 -4.51
CA ASP A 34 -10.16 1.76 -5.06
C ASP A 34 -8.98 0.86 -4.65
N ALA A 35 -7.74 1.38 -4.72
CA ALA A 35 -6.56 0.68 -4.25
C ALA A 35 -6.63 0.38 -2.74
N ARG A 36 -7.10 1.34 -1.93
CA ARG A 36 -7.33 1.12 -0.50
C ARG A 36 -8.33 0.00 -0.26
N LEU A 37 -9.49 0.03 -0.92
CA LEU A 37 -10.52 -1.02 -0.82
C LEU A 37 -9.96 -2.40 -1.19
N PHE A 38 -9.20 -2.47 -2.29
CA PHE A 38 -8.53 -3.70 -2.69
C PHE A 38 -7.58 -4.25 -1.60
N THR A 39 -6.74 -3.40 -1.01
CA THR A 39 -5.84 -3.85 0.07
C THR A 39 -6.59 -4.28 1.33
N LEU A 40 -7.75 -3.68 1.62
CA LEU A 40 -8.60 -4.10 2.74
C LEU A 40 -9.19 -5.49 2.55
N LEU A 41 -9.46 -5.91 1.30
CA LEU A 41 -9.94 -7.27 1.01
C LEU A 41 -8.88 -8.33 1.36
N GLY A 42 -7.59 -8.02 1.21
CA GLY A 42 -6.47 -8.92 1.53
C GLY A 42 -6.04 -8.90 3.01
N ARG A 43 -6.78 -8.20 3.87
CA ARG A 43 -6.36 -7.94 5.26
C ARG A 43 -6.53 -9.18 6.14
N THR A 44 -5.52 -9.47 6.96
CA THR A 44 -5.59 -10.50 8.02
C THR A 44 -5.90 -9.84 9.37
N PRO A 45 -6.33 -10.59 10.40
CA PRO A 45 -6.53 -10.03 11.74
C PRO A 45 -5.28 -9.30 12.26
N HIS A 46 -4.10 -9.88 12.02
CA HIS A 46 -2.81 -9.27 12.37
C HIS A 46 -2.57 -7.94 11.64
N THR A 47 -2.74 -7.88 10.31
CA THR A 47 -2.50 -6.63 9.58
C THR A 47 -3.57 -5.58 9.87
N ALA A 48 -4.78 -5.97 10.27
CA ALA A 48 -5.81 -5.06 10.76
C ALA A 48 -5.41 -4.38 12.08
N GLU A 49 -4.85 -5.15 13.02
CA GLU A 49 -4.37 -4.61 14.29
C GLU A 49 -3.21 -3.64 14.06
N LEU A 50 -2.22 -4.01 13.23
CA LEU A 50 -1.11 -3.11 12.88
C LEU A 50 -1.60 -1.82 12.20
N GLN A 51 -2.58 -1.92 11.29
CA GLN A 51 -3.18 -0.77 10.63
C GLN A 51 -3.87 0.16 11.62
N GLU A 52 -4.59 -0.38 12.59
CA GLU A 52 -5.26 0.41 13.62
C GLU A 52 -4.26 1.08 14.56
N ARG A 53 -3.19 0.39 14.96
CA ARG A 53 -2.10 0.97 15.74
C ARG A 53 -1.45 2.15 15.03
N LEU A 54 -1.13 1.99 13.74
CA LEU A 54 -0.65 3.09 12.90
C LEU A 54 -1.63 4.26 12.84
N ARG A 55 -2.94 3.99 12.70
CA ARG A 55 -3.98 5.03 12.67
C ARG A 55 -4.02 5.86 13.96
N ARG A 56 -3.67 5.25 15.10
CA ARG A 56 -3.52 5.93 16.40
C ARG A 56 -2.16 6.60 16.61
N GLY A 57 -1.26 6.53 15.63
CA GLY A 57 0.09 7.09 15.73
C GLY A 57 1.07 6.22 16.52
N GLU A 58 0.75 4.95 16.77
CA GLU A 58 1.64 4.03 17.46
C GLU A 58 2.73 3.49 16.51
N ARG A 59 3.92 3.22 17.06
CA ARG A 59 5.01 2.61 16.30
C ARG A 59 4.77 1.12 16.09
N ILE A 60 5.16 0.64 14.91
CA ILE A 60 5.23 -0.79 14.57
C ILE A 60 6.70 -1.17 14.30
N GLY A 61 7.29 -1.91 15.25
CA GLY A 61 8.67 -2.45 15.26
C GLY A 61 9.26 -2.43 16.68
N GLN A 62 10.06 -3.38 17.17
CA GLN A 62 10.48 -4.72 16.70
C GLN A 62 10.11 -5.79 17.76
N ALA A 63 10.08 -7.07 17.38
CA ALA A 63 10.07 -8.17 18.35
C ALA A 63 11.24 -7.99 19.33
N SER A 64 10.92 -7.91 20.62
CA SER A 64 11.92 -8.03 21.69
C SER A 64 12.41 -9.48 21.73
N SER A 65 13.73 -9.63 21.56
CA SER A 65 14.59 -10.72 22.02
C SER A 65 14.33 -12.15 21.54
#